data_AF-A0A107EHP3-F1
#
_entry.id   AF-A0A107EHP3-F1
#
_cell.length_a   1.000
_cell.length_b   1.000
_cell.length_c   1.000
_cell.angle_alpha   90.00
_cell.angle_beta   90.00
_cell.angle_gamma   90.00
#
_symmetry.space_group_name_H-M   'P 1'
#
loop_
_entity.id
_entity.type
_entity.pdbx_description
1 polymer ?
#
loop_
_entity_poly.entity_id
_entity_poly.type
_entity_poly.pdbx_seq_one_letter_code
_entity_poly.pdbx_strand_id
1 'polypeptide(L)'
;MHIDRRARAHTLLELLIAMSVGLLVLAAVGALYHAQRVGQRRADDAFRMRDAASTALTLIGQQIQMAGFQPLDLSTSPLPPLFGCASARVRGEDAQVRCEPVPASSDALLVRYVGDAVSTWPTANGQVSDCLGQGVGAPADRPLVSNRFDAHVSPTTGEPELYCEGNGRLGTAQPVVSEIDQLRLRFLRRGETRFVDARAMRADDWRDVIAVHVCVRARGEPTRERVSHVDCDGHAAVAPDRRARLTLHRVVALRNASAERDDRQTETRRASGASR
;
A
#
# COMPACT_ATOMS: atom_id res chain seq x y z
N MET A 1 -53.54 -73.94 3.79
CA MET A 1 -52.41 -73.00 3.58
C MET A 1 -52.95 -71.59 3.75
N HIS A 2 -52.95 -71.06 4.97
CA HIS A 2 -53.47 -69.74 5.28
C HIS A 2 -52.47 -68.68 4.83
N ILE A 3 -52.83 -67.92 3.79
CA ILE A 3 -52.13 -66.69 3.46
C ILE A 3 -52.66 -65.63 4.42
N ASP A 4 -51.97 -65.46 5.55
CA ASP A 4 -52.17 -64.32 6.44
C ASP A 4 -51.71 -63.04 5.71
N ARG A 5 -52.60 -62.44 4.93
CA ARG A 5 -52.49 -61.03 4.52
C ARG A 5 -52.88 -60.15 5.71
N ARG A 6 -52.00 -60.07 6.70
CA ARG A 6 -51.96 -58.89 7.59
C ARG A 6 -51.20 -57.79 6.85
N ALA A 7 -51.88 -57.14 5.90
CA ALA A 7 -51.48 -55.80 5.48
C ALA A 7 -51.70 -54.90 6.70
N ARG A 8 -50.66 -54.75 7.52
CA ARG A 8 -50.68 -53.83 8.65
C ARG A 8 -50.78 -52.41 8.09
N ALA A 9 -51.88 -51.75 8.41
CA ALA A 9 -52.08 -50.32 8.22
C ALA A 9 -51.14 -49.51 9.12
N HIS A 10 -49.83 -49.54 8.82
CA HIS A 10 -48.82 -48.63 9.39
C HIS A 10 -48.20 -47.70 8.33
N THR A 11 -48.69 -47.76 7.09
CA THR A 11 -48.00 -47.24 5.90
C THR A 11 -48.03 -45.72 5.74
N LEU A 12 -48.95 -44.99 6.39
CA LEU A 12 -49.00 -43.53 6.30
C LEU A 12 -48.17 -42.85 7.39
N LEU A 13 -48.28 -43.28 8.65
CA LEU A 13 -47.55 -42.68 9.76
C LEU A 13 -46.04 -42.89 9.61
N GLU A 14 -45.61 -44.10 9.24
CA GLU A 14 -44.20 -44.42 9.02
C GLU A 14 -43.60 -43.61 7.86
N LEU A 15 -44.36 -43.45 6.76
CA LEU A 15 -43.94 -42.61 5.64
C LEU A 15 -43.84 -41.13 6.04
N LEU A 16 -44.80 -40.60 6.80
CA LEU A 16 -44.75 -39.22 7.31
C LEU A 16 -43.56 -38.99 8.25
N ILE A 17 -43.25 -39.96 9.12
CA ILE A 17 -42.07 -39.89 10.00
C ILE A 17 -40.79 -39.96 9.16
N ALA A 18 -40.67 -40.90 8.22
CA ALA A 18 -39.49 -41.02 7.36
C ALA A 18 -39.26 -39.75 6.52
N MET A 19 -40.33 -39.18 5.93
CA MET A 19 -40.24 -37.93 5.16
C MET A 19 -39.89 -36.73 6.06
N SER A 20 -40.51 -36.60 7.23
CA SER A 20 -40.21 -35.49 8.14
C SER A 20 -38.77 -35.54 8.65
N VAL A 21 -38.28 -36.71 9.06
CA VAL A 21 -36.87 -36.89 9.47
C VAL A 21 -35.93 -36.65 8.29
N GLY A 22 -36.24 -37.18 7.10
CA GLY A 22 -35.43 -36.94 5.90
C GLY A 22 -35.32 -35.45 5.53
N LEU A 23 -36.43 -34.71 5.60
CA LEU A 23 -36.45 -33.27 5.38
C LEU A 23 -35.65 -32.50 6.43
N LEU A 24 -35.74 -32.89 7.71
CA LEU A 24 -34.95 -32.28 8.78
C LEU A 24 -33.45 -32.49 8.57
N VAL A 25 -33.04 -33.70 8.17
CA VAL A 25 -31.63 -34.01 7.86
C VAL A 25 -31.15 -33.18 6.66
N LEU A 26 -31.92 -33.12 5.58
CA LEU A 26 -31.57 -32.32 4.40
C LEU A 26 -31.49 -30.82 4.73
N ALA A 27 -32.42 -30.30 5.53
CA ALA A 27 -32.38 -28.91 5.99
C ALA A 27 -31.15 -28.62 6.85
N ALA A 28 -30.78 -29.52 7.76
CA ALA A 28 -29.58 -29.38 8.59
C ALA A 28 -28.29 -29.39 7.75
N VAL A 29 -28.16 -30.33 6.81
CA VAL A 29 -27.01 -30.39 5.88
C VAL A 29 -26.97 -29.14 5.01
N GLY A 30 -28.11 -28.67 4.50
CA GLY A 30 -28.21 -27.45 3.71
C GLY A 30 -27.78 -26.20 4.49
N ALA A 31 -28.22 -26.06 5.74
CA ALA A 31 -27.83 -24.97 6.62
C ALA A 31 -26.32 -24.97 6.93
N LEU A 32 -25.76 -26.15 7.22
CA LEU A 32 -24.32 -26.30 7.47
C LEU A 32 -23.50 -25.94 6.22
N TYR A 33 -23.89 -26.47 5.05
CA TYR A 33 -23.22 -26.16 3.79
C TYR A 33 -23.28 -24.65 3.47
N HIS A 34 -24.42 -24.00 3.73
CA HIS A 34 -24.56 -22.56 3.56
C HIS A 34 -23.63 -21.78 4.49
N ALA A 35 -23.60 -22.13 5.78
CA ALA A 35 -22.72 -21.50 6.76
C ALA A 35 -21.24 -21.67 6.38
N GLN A 36 -20.84 -22.87 5.93
CA GLN A 36 -19.49 -23.14 5.43
C GLN A 36 -19.15 -22.30 4.20
N ARG A 37 -20.05 -22.20 3.22
CA ARG A 37 -19.83 -21.39 2.01
C ARG A 37 -19.69 -19.90 2.32
N VAL A 38 -20.52 -19.38 3.23
CA VAL A 38 -20.41 -17.98 3.67
C VAL A 38 -19.09 -17.76 4.42
N GLY A 39 -18.70 -18.69 5.29
CA GLY A 39 -17.42 -18.64 6.00
C GLY A 39 -16.22 -18.65 5.06
N GLN A 40 -16.20 -19.56 4.08
CA GLN A 40 -15.14 -19.67 3.06
C GLN A 40 -14.98 -18.36 2.27
N ARG A 41 -16.09 -17.80 1.76
CA ARG A 41 -16.03 -16.53 1.01
C ARG A 41 -15.46 -15.38 1.82
N ARG A 42 -15.84 -15.27 3.10
CA ARG A 42 -15.31 -14.25 4.02
C ARG A 42 -13.82 -14.44 4.27
N ALA A 43 -13.37 -15.69 4.42
CA ALA A 43 -11.95 -16.00 4.57
C ALA A 43 -11.17 -15.61 3.30
N ASP A 44 -11.65 -16.02 2.12
CA ASP A 44 -11.01 -15.71 0.83
C ASP A 44 -10.92 -14.20 0.58
N ASP A 45 -11.96 -13.43 0.91
CA ASP A 45 -11.96 -11.97 0.82
C ASP A 45 -10.93 -11.34 1.80
N ALA A 46 -10.88 -11.84 3.04
CA ALA A 46 -9.88 -11.39 4.02
C ALA A 46 -8.44 -11.70 3.58
N PHE A 47 -8.21 -12.86 2.95
CA PHE A 47 -6.91 -13.21 2.38
C PHE A 47 -6.53 -12.26 1.24
N ARG A 48 -7.46 -11.98 0.30
CA ARG A 48 -7.21 -11.05 -0.81
C ARG A 48 -6.89 -9.64 -0.34
N MET A 49 -7.66 -9.11 0.62
CA MET A 49 -7.36 -7.79 1.21
C MET A 49 -5.98 -7.76 1.88
N ARG A 50 -5.63 -8.81 2.61
CA ARG A 50 -4.32 -8.90 3.29
C ARG A 50 -3.17 -9.01 2.30
N ASP A 51 -3.36 -9.76 1.23
CA ASP A 51 -2.37 -9.91 0.15
C ASP A 51 -2.15 -8.56 -0.57
N ALA A 52 -3.23 -7.87 -0.97
CA ALA A 52 -3.15 -6.55 -1.58
C ALA A 52 -2.44 -5.54 -0.66
N ALA A 53 -2.86 -5.43 0.60
CA ALA A 53 -2.25 -4.51 1.56
C ALA A 53 -0.76 -4.85 1.83
N SER A 54 -0.42 -6.13 1.95
CA SER A 54 0.98 -6.56 2.18
C SER A 54 1.86 -6.30 0.96
N THR A 55 1.33 -6.50 -0.24
CA THR A 55 2.00 -6.20 -1.51
C THR A 55 2.26 -4.71 -1.64
N ALA A 56 1.26 -3.87 -1.38
CA ALA A 56 1.41 -2.41 -1.38
C ALA A 56 2.49 -1.93 -0.39
N LEU A 57 2.47 -2.43 0.84
CA LEU A 57 3.49 -2.09 1.85
C LEU A 57 4.89 -2.57 1.47
N THR A 58 4.98 -3.72 0.79
CA THR A 58 6.27 -4.27 0.32
C THR A 58 6.84 -3.40 -0.80
N LEU A 59 6.03 -3.07 -1.82
CA LEU A 59 6.45 -2.23 -2.94
C LEU A 59 6.89 -0.84 -2.47
N ILE A 60 6.04 -0.13 -1.72
CA ILE A 60 6.37 1.20 -1.19
C ILE A 60 7.58 1.12 -0.25
N GLY A 61 7.64 0.09 0.59
CA GLY A 61 8.75 -0.09 1.54
C GLY A 61 10.10 -0.33 0.86
N GLN A 62 10.14 -1.10 -0.23
CA GLN A 62 11.35 -1.29 -1.03
C GLN A 62 11.82 0.03 -1.65
N GLN A 63 10.89 0.84 -2.17
CA GLN A 63 11.20 2.15 -2.75
C GLN A 63 11.73 3.11 -1.68
N ILE A 64 11.11 3.18 -0.50
CA ILE A 64 11.61 4.01 0.62
C ILE A 64 13.01 3.58 1.07
N GLN A 65 13.32 2.28 1.05
CA GLN A 65 14.67 1.80 1.39
C GLN A 65 15.73 2.24 0.37
N MET A 66 15.34 2.38 -0.90
CA MET A 66 16.20 2.91 -1.96
C MET A 66 16.33 4.44 -1.91
N ALA A 67 15.40 5.15 -1.27
CA ALA A 67 15.40 6.60 -1.20
C ALA A 67 16.76 7.15 -0.76
N GLY A 68 17.28 8.12 -1.53
CA GLY A 68 18.57 8.77 -1.30
C GLY A 68 19.79 7.92 -1.67
N PHE A 69 19.62 6.71 -2.20
CA PHE A 69 20.76 5.93 -2.67
C PHE A 69 21.50 6.70 -3.76
N GLN A 70 22.82 6.71 -3.64
CA GLN A 70 23.70 7.31 -4.62
C GLN A 70 25.07 6.62 -4.59
N PRO A 71 25.66 6.28 -5.75
CA PRO A 71 27.04 5.81 -5.85
C PRO A 71 28.04 6.76 -5.19
N LEU A 72 29.05 6.19 -4.53
CA LEU A 72 30.04 6.94 -3.71
C LEU A 72 30.92 7.90 -4.53
N ASP A 73 31.04 7.67 -5.83
CA ASP A 73 31.83 8.48 -6.76
C ASP A 73 31.05 9.68 -7.32
N LEU A 74 29.76 9.82 -7.00
CA LEU A 74 28.92 10.95 -7.39
C LEU A 74 28.76 11.95 -6.24
N SER A 75 28.63 13.24 -6.56
CA SER A 75 28.34 14.31 -5.59
C SER A 75 26.88 14.29 -5.14
N THR A 76 26.62 14.40 -3.83
CA THR A 76 25.28 14.24 -3.25
C THR A 76 24.22 15.08 -3.98
N SER A 77 23.13 14.42 -4.38
CA SER A 77 22.01 15.11 -5.02
C SER A 77 21.50 16.29 -4.18
N PRO A 78 21.27 17.46 -4.79
CA PRO A 78 20.69 18.62 -4.12
C PRO A 78 19.19 18.46 -3.89
N LEU A 79 18.56 17.35 -4.28
CA LEU A 79 17.14 17.13 -4.04
C LEU A 79 16.93 16.21 -2.82
N PRO A 80 15.90 16.46 -2.00
CA PRO A 80 15.58 15.57 -0.89
C PRO A 80 15.17 14.19 -1.42
N PRO A 81 15.54 13.10 -0.71
CA PRO A 81 15.30 11.73 -1.15
C PRO A 81 13.81 11.39 -1.18
N LEU A 82 13.01 12.07 -0.36
CA LEU A 82 11.57 11.91 -0.27
C LEU A 82 10.87 13.26 -0.37
N PHE A 83 9.63 13.23 -0.86
CA PHE A 83 8.68 14.32 -0.75
C PHE A 83 7.28 13.73 -0.62
N GLY A 84 6.44 14.28 0.25
CA GLY A 84 5.11 13.76 0.52
C GLY A 84 4.04 14.84 0.40
N CYS A 85 2.82 14.41 0.08
CA CYS A 85 1.64 15.25 0.04
C CYS A 85 0.52 14.63 0.86
N ALA A 86 -0.17 15.41 1.67
CA ALA A 86 -1.29 14.94 2.46
C ALA A 86 -2.61 15.22 1.73
N SER A 87 -3.38 14.17 1.42
CA SER A 87 -4.66 14.28 0.66
C SER A 87 -4.50 15.03 -0.67
N ALA A 88 -3.42 14.73 -1.40
CA ALA A 88 -3.02 15.43 -2.62
C ALA A 88 -2.04 14.55 -3.42
N ARG A 89 -1.90 14.83 -4.71
CA ARG A 89 -0.92 14.20 -5.61
C ARG A 89 0.35 15.01 -5.70
N VAL A 90 1.47 14.33 -5.97
CA VAL A 90 2.74 15.01 -6.28
C VAL A 90 2.78 15.35 -7.77
N ARG A 91 2.86 16.64 -8.11
CA ARG A 91 2.98 17.15 -9.49
C ARG A 91 4.24 18.00 -9.68
N GLY A 92 4.53 18.34 -10.93
CA GLY A 92 5.70 19.15 -11.32
C GLY A 92 6.96 18.32 -11.53
N GLU A 93 7.98 18.96 -12.09
CA GLU A 93 9.30 18.37 -12.30
C GLU A 93 10.04 18.14 -10.98
N ASP A 94 11.08 17.32 -11.00
CA ASP A 94 11.74 16.86 -9.77
C ASP A 94 12.31 17.99 -8.90
N ALA A 95 12.79 19.08 -9.50
CA ALA A 95 13.30 20.23 -8.76
C ALA A 95 12.19 21.15 -8.21
N GLN A 96 10.96 21.06 -8.74
CA GLN A 96 9.84 21.96 -8.45
C GLN A 96 8.55 21.16 -8.22
N VAL A 97 8.58 20.28 -7.23
CA VAL A 97 7.42 19.48 -6.87
C VAL A 97 6.42 20.25 -6.03
N ARG A 98 5.14 19.96 -6.24
CA ARG A 98 4.02 20.58 -5.52
C ARG A 98 2.93 19.56 -5.22
N CYS A 99 2.14 19.86 -4.20
CA CYS A 99 0.94 19.09 -3.88
C CYS A 99 -0.27 19.65 -4.64
N GLU A 100 -0.85 18.85 -5.51
CA GLU A 100 -2.13 19.12 -6.17
C GLU A 100 -3.25 18.45 -5.37
N PRO A 101 -4.16 19.20 -4.73
CA PRO A 101 -5.25 18.61 -3.94
C PRO A 101 -6.12 17.67 -4.78
N VAL A 102 -6.52 16.54 -4.18
CA VAL A 102 -7.41 15.57 -4.83
C VAL A 102 -8.67 15.37 -3.98
N PRO A 103 -9.86 15.29 -4.59
CA PRO A 103 -11.12 15.08 -3.86
C PRO A 103 -11.20 13.75 -3.07
N ALA A 104 -10.34 12.79 -3.38
CA ALA A 104 -10.22 11.50 -2.68
C ALA A 104 -8.95 11.47 -1.81
N SER A 105 -9.13 11.24 -0.51
CA SER A 105 -8.17 11.57 0.56
C SER A 105 -7.11 10.50 0.81
N SER A 106 -6.28 10.21 -0.20
CA SER A 106 -5.01 9.51 -0.02
C SER A 106 -3.85 10.50 -0.04
N ASP A 107 -2.82 10.19 0.73
CA ASP A 107 -1.54 10.86 0.64
C ASP A 107 -0.77 10.36 -0.59
N ALA A 108 0.22 11.13 -1.02
CA ALA A 108 1.13 10.75 -2.09
C ALA A 108 2.58 10.83 -1.64
N LEU A 109 3.41 9.96 -2.21
CA LEU A 109 4.84 9.87 -1.95
C LEU A 109 5.61 10.03 -3.25
N LEU A 110 6.68 10.80 -3.22
CA LEU A 110 7.73 10.80 -4.23
C LEU A 110 9.01 10.29 -3.59
N VAL A 111 9.60 9.30 -4.25
CA VAL A 111 10.86 8.66 -3.89
C VAL A 111 11.89 8.97 -4.96
N ARG A 112 13.09 9.36 -4.54
CA ARG A 112 14.21 9.66 -5.43
C ARG A 112 15.46 8.91 -5.03
N TYR A 113 16.19 8.41 -6.02
CA TYR A 113 17.50 7.79 -5.86
C TYR A 113 18.26 7.83 -7.18
N VAL A 114 19.58 7.68 -7.17
CA VAL A 114 20.36 7.54 -8.40
C VAL A 114 20.31 6.09 -8.86
N GLY A 115 19.86 5.86 -10.09
CA GLY A 115 19.83 4.53 -10.70
C GLY A 115 21.17 4.18 -11.34
N ASP A 116 21.52 2.91 -11.32
CA ASP A 116 22.59 2.27 -12.10
C ASP A 116 22.18 0.83 -12.44
N ALA A 117 23.08 0.08 -13.10
CA ALA A 117 22.81 -1.31 -13.51
C ALA A 117 22.76 -2.32 -12.33
N VAL A 118 23.05 -1.89 -11.11
CA VAL A 118 23.06 -2.74 -9.90
C VAL A 118 21.85 -2.43 -9.01
N SER A 119 21.54 -1.15 -8.83
CA SER A 119 20.44 -0.63 -8.02
C SER A 119 19.08 -0.73 -8.72
N THR A 120 19.07 -0.86 -10.05
CA THR A 120 17.86 -1.07 -10.86
C THR A 120 18.06 -2.20 -11.85
N TRP A 121 16.96 -2.63 -12.47
CA TRP A 121 17.02 -3.59 -13.57
C TRP A 121 17.24 -2.85 -14.89
N PRO A 122 18.27 -3.19 -15.67
CA PRO A 122 18.44 -2.63 -17.00
C PRO A 122 17.25 -2.98 -17.90
N THR A 123 16.74 -1.98 -18.61
CA THR A 123 15.78 -2.19 -19.69
C THR A 123 16.44 -2.88 -20.89
N ALA A 124 15.63 -3.30 -21.88
CA ALA A 124 16.15 -3.89 -23.12
C ALA A 124 17.15 -2.98 -23.87
N ASN A 125 17.06 -1.66 -23.68
CA ASN A 125 17.96 -0.68 -24.29
C ASN A 125 19.18 -0.34 -23.41
N GLY A 126 19.35 -1.00 -22.26
CA GLY A 126 20.45 -0.74 -21.33
C GLY A 126 20.31 0.51 -20.46
N GLN A 127 19.13 1.12 -20.42
CA GLN A 127 18.80 2.22 -19.49
C GLN A 127 18.41 1.66 -18.13
N VAL A 128 18.63 2.43 -17.06
CA VAL A 128 18.10 2.12 -15.72
C VAL A 128 16.57 2.22 -15.72
N SER A 129 15.89 1.52 -14.82
CA SER A 129 14.42 1.49 -14.76
C SER A 129 13.81 2.31 -13.62
N ASP A 130 12.62 2.86 -13.90
CA ASP A 130 11.70 3.37 -12.88
C ASP A 130 10.81 2.26 -12.29
N CYS A 131 9.87 2.63 -11.40
CA CYS A 131 8.96 1.68 -10.74
C CYS A 131 8.06 0.86 -11.69
N LEU A 132 7.94 1.27 -12.95
CA LEU A 132 7.14 0.60 -13.99
C LEU A 132 8.02 -0.11 -15.02
N GLY A 133 9.33 -0.19 -14.78
CA GLY A 133 10.28 -0.79 -15.71
C GLY A 133 10.57 0.09 -16.93
N GLN A 134 10.18 1.37 -16.93
CA GLN A 134 10.45 2.27 -18.05
C GLN A 134 11.87 2.85 -17.93
N GLY A 135 12.54 3.03 -19.07
CA GLY A 135 13.92 3.48 -19.12
C GLY A 135 14.08 4.95 -18.73
N VAL A 136 15.04 5.24 -17.86
CA VAL A 136 15.42 6.61 -17.42
C VAL A 136 16.84 6.91 -17.90
N GLY A 137 17.07 8.13 -18.41
CA GLY A 137 18.39 8.57 -18.90
C GLY A 137 18.87 7.86 -20.16
N ALA A 138 20.13 8.06 -20.56
CA ALA A 138 20.73 7.30 -21.65
C ALA A 138 21.30 5.95 -21.15
N PRO A 139 21.59 4.99 -22.04
CA PRO A 139 22.27 3.75 -21.66
C PRO A 139 23.61 4.04 -20.97
N ALA A 140 23.91 3.28 -19.91
CA ALA A 140 25.08 3.47 -19.04
C ALA A 140 25.14 4.78 -18.23
N ASP A 141 24.15 5.68 -18.36
CA ASP A 141 24.02 6.81 -17.46
C ASP A 141 23.62 6.35 -16.04
N ARG A 142 23.84 7.25 -15.08
CA ARG A 142 23.38 7.12 -13.70
C ARG A 142 22.42 8.25 -13.33
N PRO A 143 21.22 8.28 -13.94
CA PRO A 143 20.29 9.38 -13.75
C PRO A 143 19.60 9.30 -12.38
N LEU A 144 19.00 10.41 -11.99
CA LEU A 144 18.05 10.43 -10.89
C LEU A 144 16.76 9.73 -11.32
N VAL A 145 16.41 8.65 -10.64
CA VAL A 145 15.13 7.96 -10.78
C VAL A 145 14.16 8.55 -9.77
N SER A 146 12.96 8.87 -10.24
CA SER A 146 11.90 9.52 -9.45
C SER A 146 10.59 8.77 -9.62
N ASN A 147 10.10 8.17 -8.53
CA ASN A 147 8.90 7.34 -8.50
C ASN A 147 7.84 7.96 -7.59
N ARG A 148 6.64 8.18 -8.12
CA ARG A 148 5.50 8.76 -7.42
C ARG A 148 4.46 7.71 -7.15
N PHE A 149 3.94 7.66 -5.94
CA PHE A 149 2.92 6.73 -5.49
C PHE A 149 1.74 7.50 -4.92
N ASP A 150 0.54 7.18 -5.37
CA ASP A 150 -0.72 7.63 -4.77
C ASP A 150 -1.82 6.58 -4.97
N ALA A 151 -2.79 6.54 -4.07
CA ALA A 151 -3.93 5.64 -4.18
C ALA A 151 -5.17 6.42 -4.60
N HIS A 152 -5.81 6.04 -5.70
CA HIS A 152 -7.01 6.69 -6.22
C HIS A 152 -7.92 5.74 -6.97
N VAL A 153 -9.14 6.18 -7.22
CA VAL A 153 -10.11 5.43 -8.01
C VAL A 153 -9.74 5.51 -9.48
N SER A 154 -9.59 4.35 -10.10
CA SER A 154 -9.36 4.22 -11.53
C SER A 154 -10.48 4.88 -12.32
N PRO A 155 -10.16 5.78 -13.28
CA PRO A 155 -11.17 6.38 -14.13
C PRO A 155 -11.80 5.38 -15.11
N THR A 156 -11.15 4.23 -15.35
CA THR A 156 -11.63 3.21 -16.29
C THR A 156 -12.44 2.11 -15.61
N THR A 157 -11.99 1.62 -14.45
CA THR A 157 -12.67 0.52 -13.74
C THR A 157 -13.60 1.00 -12.63
N GLY A 158 -13.39 2.22 -12.10
CA GLY A 158 -14.11 2.69 -10.91
C GLY A 158 -13.68 2.02 -9.60
N GLU A 159 -12.64 1.17 -9.65
CA GLU A 159 -12.07 0.51 -8.48
C GLU A 159 -10.85 1.30 -7.96
N PRO A 160 -10.59 1.33 -6.64
CA PRO A 160 -9.47 2.03 -6.04
C PRO A 160 -8.20 1.20 -6.19
N GLU A 161 -7.11 1.83 -6.59
CA GLU A 161 -5.85 1.17 -6.82
C GLU A 161 -4.71 2.06 -6.34
N LEU A 162 -3.61 1.43 -5.94
CA LEU A 162 -2.33 2.10 -5.77
C LEU A 162 -1.69 2.26 -7.15
N TYR A 163 -1.33 3.49 -7.50
CA TYR A 163 -0.66 3.82 -8.75
C TYR A 163 0.83 4.09 -8.50
N CYS A 164 1.65 3.78 -9.50
CA CYS A 164 2.99 4.35 -9.63
C CYS A 164 3.10 5.18 -10.90
N GLU A 165 3.80 6.32 -10.81
CA GLU A 165 4.27 7.11 -11.95
C GLU A 165 5.78 7.31 -11.80
N GLY A 166 6.55 6.71 -12.70
CA GLY A 166 8.00 6.89 -12.78
C GLY A 166 8.41 7.95 -13.81
N ASN A 167 9.66 8.39 -13.74
CA ASN A 167 10.19 9.40 -14.65
C ASN A 167 10.75 8.85 -15.98
N GLY A 168 10.67 7.54 -16.22
CA GLY A 168 11.00 6.96 -17.53
C GLY A 168 9.95 7.29 -18.58
N ARG A 169 8.71 7.52 -18.15
CA ARG A 169 7.64 8.07 -18.98
C ARG A 169 6.67 8.91 -18.15
N LEU A 170 6.92 10.22 -18.11
CA LEU A 170 6.10 11.17 -17.35
C LEU A 170 4.65 11.19 -17.85
N GLY A 171 3.71 11.39 -16.93
CA GLY A 171 2.28 11.45 -17.22
C GLY A 171 1.61 10.09 -17.47
N THR A 172 2.35 8.98 -17.39
CA THR A 172 1.79 7.63 -17.55
C THR A 172 1.82 6.84 -16.26
N ALA A 173 1.01 7.25 -15.30
CA ALA A 173 0.78 6.47 -14.08
C ALA A 173 0.08 5.13 -14.42
N GLN A 174 0.47 4.05 -13.74
CA GLN A 174 -0.14 2.73 -13.90
C GLN A 174 -0.52 2.12 -12.56
N PRO A 175 -1.61 1.34 -12.49
CA PRO A 175 -1.97 0.63 -11.27
C PRO A 175 -0.94 -0.47 -10.99
N VAL A 176 -0.46 -0.51 -9.75
CA VAL A 176 0.51 -1.50 -9.27
C VAL A 176 -0.09 -2.46 -8.24
N VAL A 177 -1.14 -2.04 -7.53
CA VAL A 177 -1.89 -2.89 -6.60
C VAL A 177 -3.36 -2.49 -6.61
N SER A 178 -4.24 -3.43 -6.92
CA SER A 178 -5.69 -3.21 -6.89
C SER A 178 -6.25 -3.18 -5.46
N GLU A 179 -7.45 -2.62 -5.31
CA GLU A 179 -8.23 -2.56 -4.08
C GLU A 179 -7.61 -1.76 -2.92
N ILE A 180 -6.64 -0.88 -3.19
CA ILE A 180 -6.09 0.03 -2.17
C ILE A 180 -6.86 1.35 -2.19
N ASP A 181 -7.74 1.55 -1.20
CA ASP A 181 -8.65 2.71 -1.13
C ASP A 181 -8.13 3.88 -0.28
N GLN A 182 -7.03 3.67 0.45
CA GLN A 182 -6.37 4.71 1.22
C GLN A 182 -4.87 4.44 1.35
N LEU A 183 -4.07 5.47 1.09
CA LEU A 183 -2.65 5.55 1.46
C LEU A 183 -2.47 6.70 2.46
N ARG A 184 -1.81 6.46 3.59
CA ARG A 184 -1.42 7.49 4.55
C ARG A 184 0.06 7.40 4.87
N LEU A 185 0.68 8.57 5.00
CA LEU A 185 2.12 8.71 5.21
C LEU A 185 2.38 9.66 6.36
N ARG A 186 3.21 9.21 7.32
CA ARG A 186 3.76 10.07 8.35
C ARG A 186 5.28 9.94 8.37
N PHE A 187 5.98 11.03 8.63
CA PHE A 187 7.43 11.14 8.51
C PHE A 187 8.05 11.40 9.88
N LEU A 188 9.14 10.69 10.18
CA LEU A 188 9.97 10.95 11.35
C LEU A 188 11.24 11.66 10.89
N ARG A 189 11.52 12.81 11.49
CA ARG A 189 12.72 13.60 11.23
C ARG A 189 13.83 13.26 12.22
N ARG A 190 15.08 13.51 11.85
CA ARG A 190 16.26 13.32 12.68
C ARG A 190 16.15 14.16 13.96
N GLY A 191 16.45 13.56 15.11
CA GLY A 191 16.37 14.22 16.41
C GLY A 191 14.96 14.34 16.99
N GLU A 192 13.92 13.98 16.23
CA GLU A 192 12.53 13.98 16.68
C GLU A 192 12.07 12.58 17.12
N THR A 193 11.01 12.54 17.93
CA THR A 193 10.40 11.28 18.40
C THR A 193 8.98 11.04 17.87
N ARG A 194 8.39 12.05 17.20
CA ARG A 194 7.02 12.00 16.71
C ARG A 194 6.99 11.96 15.19
N PHE A 195 6.14 11.09 14.66
CA PHE A 195 5.78 11.09 13.25
C PHE A 195 4.81 12.23 12.96
N VAL A 196 5.03 12.97 11.88
CA VAL A 196 4.19 14.08 11.43
C VAL A 196 3.69 13.86 10.01
N ASP A 197 2.51 14.38 9.68
CA ASP A 197 2.00 14.34 8.31
C ASP A 197 2.71 15.36 7.40
N ALA A 198 2.52 15.24 6.08
CA ALA A 198 3.16 16.11 5.11
C ALA A 198 2.73 17.59 5.20
N ARG A 199 1.57 17.93 5.80
CA ARG A 199 1.14 19.33 5.97
C ARG A 199 1.95 20.06 7.03
N ALA A 200 2.51 19.31 8.00
CA ALA A 200 3.38 19.85 9.03
C ALA A 200 4.86 20.00 8.58
N MET A 201 5.21 19.52 7.38
CA MET A 201 6.58 19.53 6.84
C MET A 201 6.87 20.84 6.11
N ARG A 202 8.05 21.43 6.38
CA ARG A 202 8.62 22.52 5.57
C ARG A 202 9.47 21.96 4.43
N ALA A 203 9.83 22.81 3.46
CA ALA A 203 10.65 22.40 2.31
C ALA A 203 12.02 21.81 2.72
N ASP A 204 12.67 22.38 3.73
CA ASP A 204 13.99 21.92 4.19
C ASP A 204 13.91 20.61 5.01
N ASP A 205 12.79 20.37 5.69
CA ASP A 205 12.59 19.22 6.59
C ASP A 205 12.70 17.87 5.87
N TRP A 206 12.44 17.83 4.55
CA TRP A 206 12.46 16.60 3.76
C TRP A 206 13.83 15.93 3.70
N ARG A 207 14.91 16.69 3.92
CA ARG A 207 16.26 16.15 4.00
C ARG A 207 16.53 15.40 5.30
N ASP A 208 15.82 15.77 6.37
CA ASP A 208 16.04 15.24 7.70
C ASP A 208 15.17 14.02 7.99
N VAL A 209 14.38 13.54 7.03
CA VAL A 209 13.53 12.35 7.21
C VAL A 209 14.41 11.10 7.37
N ILE A 210 14.18 10.36 8.47
CA ILE A 210 14.90 9.12 8.80
C ILE A 210 14.00 7.88 8.81
N ALA A 211 12.68 8.05 8.91
CA ALA A 211 11.73 6.96 8.77
C ALA A 211 10.37 7.44 8.25
N VAL A 212 9.62 6.53 7.64
CA VAL A 212 8.25 6.75 7.18
C VAL A 212 7.34 5.69 7.79
N HIS A 213 6.25 6.11 8.43
CA HIS A 213 5.13 5.25 8.78
C HIS A 213 4.17 5.23 7.59
N VAL A 214 4.12 4.09 6.91
CA VAL A 214 3.24 3.84 5.76
C VAL A 214 2.04 3.06 6.26
N CYS A 215 0.84 3.56 5.99
CA CYS A 215 -0.40 2.87 6.25
C CYS A 215 -1.22 2.76 4.97
N VAL A 216 -1.75 1.57 4.72
CA VAL A 216 -2.63 1.28 3.58
C VAL A 216 -3.92 0.67 4.07
N ARG A 217 -5.02 0.98 3.39
CA ARG A 217 -6.30 0.32 3.59
C ARG A 217 -6.71 -0.40 2.31
N ALA A 218 -6.84 -1.71 2.42
CA ALA A 218 -7.40 -2.55 1.36
C ALA A 218 -8.90 -2.68 1.54
N ARG A 219 -9.61 -2.81 0.42
CA ARG A 219 -11.05 -2.96 0.35
C ARG A 219 -11.42 -4.36 -0.16
N GLY A 220 -12.45 -4.94 0.43
CA GLY A 220 -12.97 -6.24 0.05
C GLY A 220 -14.14 -6.16 -0.93
N GLU A 221 -14.72 -7.33 -1.19
CA GLU A 221 -15.94 -7.46 -1.97
C GLU A 221 -17.17 -6.86 -1.26
N PRO A 222 -18.23 -6.53 -2.02
CA PRO A 222 -19.51 -6.12 -1.44
C PRO A 222 -20.09 -7.18 -0.51
N THR A 223 -20.46 -6.77 0.69
CA THR A 223 -21.10 -7.62 1.70
C THR A 223 -22.53 -7.16 1.96
N ARG A 224 -23.34 -8.01 2.59
CA ARG A 224 -24.74 -7.67 2.95
C ARG A 224 -24.84 -6.80 4.19
N GLU A 225 -23.88 -6.94 5.10
CA GLU A 225 -23.86 -6.27 6.39
C GLU A 225 -22.97 -5.02 6.33
N ARG A 226 -23.20 -4.07 7.22
CA ARG A 226 -22.27 -2.97 7.40
C ARG A 226 -21.12 -3.45 8.26
N VAL A 227 -19.90 -3.30 7.76
CA VAL A 227 -18.68 -3.72 8.46
C VAL A 227 -18.02 -2.50 9.08
N SER A 228 -17.70 -2.58 10.37
CA SER A 228 -16.88 -1.59 11.05
C SER A 228 -15.40 -1.85 10.80
N HIS A 229 -14.62 -0.78 10.65
CA HIS A 229 -13.17 -0.85 10.49
C HIS A 229 -12.50 0.30 11.24
N VAL A 230 -11.18 0.19 11.42
CA VAL A 230 -10.34 1.30 11.87
C VAL A 230 -9.53 1.77 10.66
N ASP A 231 -9.54 3.07 10.38
CA ASP A 231 -8.79 3.63 9.27
C ASP A 231 -7.32 3.93 9.64
N CYS A 232 -6.55 4.43 8.66
CA CYS A 232 -5.15 4.78 8.88
C CYS A 232 -4.93 5.99 9.81
N ASP A 233 -5.99 6.72 10.13
CA ASP A 233 -6.00 7.83 11.08
C ASP A 233 -6.38 7.36 12.49
N GLY A 234 -6.70 6.07 12.66
CA GLY A 234 -7.05 5.46 13.94
C GLY A 234 -8.53 5.62 14.30
N HIS A 235 -9.35 6.13 13.38
CA HIS A 235 -10.77 6.35 13.63
C HIS A 235 -11.56 5.09 13.31
N ALA A 236 -12.40 4.68 14.26
CA ALA A 236 -13.41 3.66 14.02
C ALA A 236 -14.52 4.24 13.12
N ALA A 237 -14.79 3.58 12.00
CA ALA A 237 -15.79 3.98 11.04
C ALA A 237 -16.60 2.78 10.55
N VAL A 238 -17.78 3.06 10.00
CA VAL A 238 -18.60 2.05 9.33
C VAL A 238 -18.53 2.29 7.84
N ALA A 239 -18.15 1.26 7.10
CA ALA A 239 -18.14 1.20 5.64
C ALA A 239 -19.48 1.68 5.04
N PRO A 240 -19.54 2.84 4.33
CA PRO A 240 -20.79 3.31 3.75
C PRO A 240 -21.25 2.46 2.56
N ASP A 241 -20.30 1.83 1.86
CA ASP A 241 -20.48 1.03 0.65
C ASP A 241 -20.68 -0.48 0.92
N ARG A 242 -20.81 -0.88 2.20
CA ARG A 242 -20.93 -2.28 2.64
C ARG A 242 -19.79 -3.20 2.20
N ARG A 243 -18.61 -2.65 1.93
CA ARG A 243 -17.40 -3.45 1.67
C ARG A 243 -16.55 -3.58 2.92
N ALA A 244 -15.98 -4.76 3.15
CA ALA A 244 -15.02 -4.95 4.23
C ALA A 244 -13.75 -4.12 3.98
N ARG A 245 -13.05 -3.76 5.05
CA ARG A 245 -11.80 -2.98 4.99
C ARG A 245 -10.77 -3.59 5.91
N LEU A 246 -9.55 -3.68 5.43
CA LEU A 246 -8.39 -4.10 6.20
C LEU A 246 -7.33 -3.03 6.15
N THR A 247 -6.92 -2.53 7.32
CA THR A 247 -5.83 -1.57 7.45
C THR A 247 -4.58 -2.27 7.94
N LEU A 248 -3.48 -2.11 7.21
CA LEU A 248 -2.14 -2.56 7.60
C LEU A 248 -1.17 -1.38 7.56
N HIS A 249 -0.14 -1.44 8.39
CA HIS A 249 0.88 -0.41 8.42
C HIS A 249 2.26 -0.99 8.68
N ARG A 250 3.28 -0.25 8.25
CA ARG A 250 4.69 -0.58 8.44
C ARG A 250 5.49 0.71 8.64
N VAL A 251 6.46 0.68 9.55
CA VAL A 251 7.48 1.72 9.65
C VAL A 251 8.69 1.28 8.84
N VAL A 252 9.18 2.17 7.96
CA VAL A 252 10.32 1.91 7.09
C VAL A 252 11.37 2.98 7.35
N ALA A 253 12.55 2.56 7.82
CA ALA A 253 13.69 3.45 7.98
C ALA A 253 14.34 3.76 6.63
N LEU A 254 14.78 5.01 6.44
CA LEU A 254 15.60 5.40 5.30
C LEU A 254 17.03 4.94 5.55
N ARG A 255 17.59 4.17 4.61
CA ARG A 255 18.96 3.63 4.74
C ARG A 255 20.03 4.61 4.25
N ASN A 256 19.69 5.46 3.29
CA ASN A 256 20.63 6.37 2.63
C ASN A 256 20.39 7.84 3.02
N ALA A 257 19.85 8.08 4.23
CA ALA A 257 19.69 9.44 4.75
C ALA A 257 21.08 10.01 5.09
N SER A 258 21.62 10.86 4.22
CA SER A 258 22.94 11.46 4.40
C SER A 258 23.06 12.15 5.76
N ALA A 259 23.97 11.66 6.60
CA ALA A 259 24.29 12.25 7.92
C ALA A 259 25.40 13.32 7.83
N GLU A 260 25.96 13.54 6.65
CA GLU A 260 27.30 14.11 6.45
C GLU A 260 27.41 15.64 6.56
N ARG A 261 26.42 16.32 7.15
CA ARG A 261 26.51 17.78 7.35
C ARG A 261 27.08 18.18 8.71
N ASP A 262 27.06 17.28 9.71
CA ASP A 262 27.43 17.65 11.09
C ASP A 262 28.95 17.51 11.38
N ASP A 263 29.66 16.59 10.71
CA ASP A 263 31.09 16.38 10.97
C ASP A 263 31.97 17.52 10.42
N ARG A 264 31.67 18.07 9.23
CA ARG A 264 32.43 19.20 8.68
C ARG A 264 32.22 20.49 9.49
N GLN A 265 31.02 20.71 10.03
CA GLN A 265 30.74 21.89 10.84
C GLN A 265 31.37 21.79 12.24
N THR A 266 31.45 20.58 12.79
CA THR A 266 32.12 20.28 14.06
C THR A 266 33.65 20.38 13.93
N GLU A 267 34.25 19.90 12.84
CA GLU A 267 35.69 20.07 12.55
C GLU A 267 36.07 21.54 12.35
N THR A 268 35.26 22.30 11.61
CA THR A 268 35.53 23.73 11.37
C THR A 268 35.44 24.55 12.66
N ARG A 269 34.48 24.22 13.55
CA ARG A 269 34.38 24.84 14.88
C ARG A 269 35.55 24.46 15.79
N ARG A 270 35.98 23.20 15.82
CA ARG A 270 37.15 22.75 16.60
C ARG A 270 38.45 23.40 16.11
N ALA A 271 38.64 23.53 14.80
CA ALA A 271 39.80 24.22 14.23
C ALA A 271 39.83 25.71 14.58
N SER A 272 38.67 26.38 14.64
CA SER A 272 38.58 27.80 15.03
C SER A 272 38.77 28.05 16.53
N GLY A 273 38.51 27.05 17.38
CA GLY A 273 38.64 27.14 18.83
C GLY A 273 40.04 26.87 19.37
N ALA A 274 40.91 26.22 18.59
CA ALA A 274 42.30 25.90 18.96
C ALA A 274 43.32 27.01 18.59
N SER A 275 42.85 28.14 18.07
CA SER A 275 43.68 29.29 17.64
C SER A 275 43.51 30.51 18.55
N ARG A 276 43.21 30.32 19.84
CA ARG A 276 43.17 31.37 20.85
C ARG A 276 43.97 30.99 22.08
#